data_AF-A0A399NWW1-F1
#
_entry.id   AF-A0A399NWW1-F1
#
_cell.length_a   1.000
_cell.length_b   1.000
_cell.length_c   1.000
_cell.angle_alpha   90.00
_cell.angle_beta   90.00
_cell.angle_gamma   90.00
#
_symmetry.space_group_name_H-M   'P 1'
#
loop_
_entity.id
_entity.type
_entity.pdbx_description
1 polymer ?
#
loop_
_entity_poly.entity_id
_entity_poly.type
_entity_poly.pdbx_seq_one_letter_code
_entity_poly.pdbx_strand_id
1 'polypeptide(L)'
;YRGLPEPLRRAVDALSGDWADAKALPEKGFTLDGLRELDDPEVRILLAVDASGRVHGVTSWLPVFRDGRVVGRTLDVMRRGADPMPGVMEFLIATAARAFQEEGLETLSLSGTPVAGVGAMRPAG
;
A
#
# COMPACT_ATOMS: atom_id res chain seq x y z
N TYR A 1 -4.47 -11.41 3.44
CA TYR A 1 -4.07 -11.96 2.11
C TYR A 1 -4.51 -13.40 1.90
N ARG A 2 -4.14 -14.36 2.76
CA ARG A 2 -4.49 -15.79 2.57
C ARG A 2 -5.99 -16.09 2.47
N GLY A 3 -6.83 -15.33 3.17
CA GLY A 3 -8.29 -15.45 3.10
C GLY A 3 -8.93 -14.89 1.82
N LEU A 4 -8.18 -14.26 0.91
CA LEU A 4 -8.74 -13.78 -0.35
C LEU A 4 -9.14 -14.95 -1.26
N PRO A 5 -10.24 -14.82 -2.01
CA PRO A 5 -10.52 -15.67 -3.15
C PRO A 5 -9.32 -15.69 -4.10
N GLU A 6 -9.05 -16.87 -4.65
CA GLU A 6 -7.88 -17.13 -5.49
C GLU A 6 -7.72 -16.13 -6.68
N PRO A 7 -8.77 -15.72 -7.40
CA PRO A 7 -8.63 -14.71 -8.45
C PRO A 7 -8.14 -13.34 -7.95
N LEU A 8 -8.57 -12.93 -6.75
CA LEU A 8 -8.15 -11.66 -6.16
C LEU A 8 -6.71 -11.73 -5.67
N ARG A 9 -6.29 -12.88 -5.12
CA ARG A 9 -4.89 -13.11 -4.74
C ARG A 9 -3.97 -12.96 -5.95
N ARG A 10 -4.28 -13.64 -7.05
CA ARG A 10 -3.51 -13.53 -8.30
C ARG A 10 -3.47 -12.10 -8.86
N ALA A 11 -4.55 -11.35 -8.73
CA ALA A 11 -4.57 -9.95 -9.16
C ALA A 11 -3.63 -9.08 -8.30
N VAL A 12 -3.58 -9.31 -6.98
CA VAL A 12 -2.61 -8.64 -6.09
C VAL A 12 -1.18 -9.02 -6.47
N ASP A 13 -0.94 -10.29 -6.79
CA ASP A 13 0.37 -10.80 -7.20
C ASP A 13 0.83 -10.17 -8.52
N ALA A 14 -0.05 -10.10 -9.52
CA ALA A 14 0.22 -9.48 -10.81
C ALA A 14 0.56 -7.98 -10.67
N LEU A 15 -0.25 -7.23 -9.91
CA LEU A 15 0.03 -5.82 -9.62
C LEU A 15 1.39 -5.61 -8.94
N SER A 16 1.85 -6.64 -8.24
CA SER A 16 3.11 -6.60 -7.49
C SER A 16 4.31 -6.99 -8.33
N GLY A 17 4.18 -7.99 -9.19
CA GLY A 17 5.19 -8.37 -10.19
C GLY A 17 5.42 -7.28 -11.22
N ASP A 18 4.35 -6.70 -11.78
CA ASP A 18 4.43 -5.63 -12.78
C ASP A 18 5.20 -4.39 -12.26
N TRP A 19 5.14 -4.13 -10.95
CA TRP A 19 5.90 -3.05 -10.33
C TRP A 19 7.39 -3.37 -10.15
N ALA A 20 7.71 -4.63 -9.80
CA ALA A 20 9.10 -5.09 -9.66
C ALA A 20 9.82 -5.06 -11.02
N ASP A 21 9.15 -5.54 -12.07
CA ASP A 21 9.69 -5.53 -13.43
C ASP A 21 9.88 -4.11 -13.99
N ALA A 22 9.02 -3.17 -13.59
CA ALA A 22 9.13 -1.76 -13.97
C ALA A 22 10.29 -1.02 -13.26
N LYS A 23 10.77 -1.50 -12.10
CA LYS A 23 11.91 -0.93 -11.39
C LYS A 23 13.16 -1.79 -11.59
N ALA A 24 13.89 -1.53 -12.67
CA ALA A 24 15.24 -2.09 -12.90
C ALA A 24 16.29 -1.56 -11.90
N LEU A 25 16.11 -1.79 -10.60
CA LEU A 25 17.07 -1.47 -9.55
C LEU A 25 17.34 -2.72 -8.70
N PRO A 26 18.59 -2.93 -8.23
CA PRO A 26 18.93 -4.12 -7.46
C PRO A 26 18.15 -4.13 -6.15
N GLU A 27 17.59 -5.29 -5.79
CA GLU A 27 16.90 -5.54 -4.51
C GLU A 27 17.77 -5.05 -3.34
N LYS A 28 17.38 -3.91 -2.76
CA LYS A 28 17.88 -3.49 -1.45
C LYS A 28 16.76 -3.75 -0.47
N GLY A 29 16.87 -4.88 0.24
CA GLY A 29 15.91 -5.41 1.22
C GLY A 29 15.65 -4.53 2.45
N PHE A 30 15.27 -3.27 2.24
CA PHE A 30 14.88 -2.32 3.28
C PHE A 30 13.59 -1.57 2.93
N THR A 31 13.09 -1.67 1.70
CA THR A 31 11.77 -1.19 1.30
C THR A 31 11.06 -2.28 0.50
N LEU A 32 10.28 -3.10 1.19
CA LEU A 32 9.03 -3.71 0.72
C LEU A 32 8.93 -4.05 -0.78
N ASP A 33 9.87 -4.87 -1.24
CA ASP A 33 9.84 -5.46 -2.59
C ASP A 33 8.90 -6.68 -2.67
N GLY A 34 8.40 -7.19 -1.53
CA GLY A 34 7.67 -8.46 -1.47
C GLY A 34 6.29 -8.37 -0.85
N LEU A 35 5.41 -9.29 -1.25
CA LEU A 35 4.13 -9.58 -0.59
C LEU A 35 4.32 -10.30 0.76
N ARG A 36 5.55 -10.37 1.28
CA ARG A 36 5.89 -11.22 2.43
C ARG A 36 5.24 -10.69 3.71
N GLU A 37 5.18 -9.38 3.88
CA GLU A 37 4.48 -8.73 4.97
C GLU A 37 2.96 -8.98 4.91
N LEU A 38 2.40 -9.31 3.73
CA LEU A 38 0.96 -9.57 3.59
C LEU A 38 0.50 -10.88 4.25
N ASP A 39 1.44 -11.76 4.61
CA ASP A 39 1.15 -12.97 5.38
C ASP A 39 0.95 -12.70 6.88
N ASP A 40 1.35 -11.52 7.37
CA ASP A 40 1.09 -11.12 8.76
C ASP A 40 -0.41 -10.81 8.95
N PRO A 41 -1.10 -11.45 9.93
CA PRO A 41 -2.52 -11.21 10.18
C PRO A 41 -2.85 -9.78 10.60
N GLU A 42 -1.88 -9.04 11.16
CA GLU A 42 -2.06 -7.65 11.55
C GLU A 42 -1.91 -6.68 10.37
N VAL A 43 -1.41 -7.13 9.22
CA VAL A 43 -1.36 -6.32 8.00
C VAL A 43 -2.73 -6.32 7.33
N ARG A 44 -3.29 -5.12 7.12
CA ARG A 44 -4.56 -4.95 6.41
C ARG A 44 -4.31 -4.71 4.94
N ILE A 45 -5.16 -5.30 4.10
CA ILE A 45 -5.15 -5.09 2.65
C ILE A 45 -6.52 -4.58 2.26
N LEU A 46 -6.55 -3.53 1.45
CA LEU A 46 -7.76 -3.06 0.82
C LEU A 46 -7.61 -3.21 -0.70
N LEU A 47 -8.67 -3.71 -1.32
CA LEU A 47 -8.78 -3.89 -2.77
C LEU A 47 -9.97 -3.07 -3.27
N ALA A 48 -9.74 -2.29 -4.32
CA ALA A 48 -10.83 -1.68 -5.07
C ALA A 48 -11.25 -2.67 -6.15
N VAL A 49 -12.40 -3.31 -5.97
CA VAL A 49 -12.92 -4.34 -6.88
C VAL A 49 -14.24 -3.87 -7.47
N ASP A 50 -14.39 -3.96 -8.79
CA ASP A 50 -15.65 -3.62 -9.46
C ASP A 50 -16.65 -4.78 -9.52
N ALA A 51 -17.83 -4.53 -10.08
CA ALA A 51 -18.91 -5.51 -10.21
C ALA A 51 -18.55 -6.74 -11.09
N SER A 52 -17.52 -6.63 -11.94
CA SER A 52 -17.00 -7.73 -12.75
C SER A 52 -15.94 -8.57 -12.03
N GLY A 53 -15.54 -8.17 -10.83
CA GLY A 53 -14.47 -8.80 -10.06
C GLY A 53 -13.07 -8.31 -10.43
N ARG A 54 -12.95 -7.25 -11.23
CA ARG A 54 -11.65 -6.68 -11.61
C ARG A 54 -11.08 -5.82 -10.48
N VAL A 55 -9.80 -6.01 -10.18
CA VAL A 55 -9.06 -5.20 -9.21
C VAL A 55 -8.51 -3.96 -9.90
N HIS A 56 -8.90 -2.78 -9.40
CA HIS A 56 -8.46 -1.47 -9.87
C HIS A 56 -7.27 -0.92 -9.10
N GLY A 57 -7.09 -1.38 -7.86
CA GLY A 57 -5.96 -0.99 -7.04
C GLY A 57 -5.90 -1.75 -5.72
N VAL A 58 -4.73 -1.70 -5.10
CA VAL A 58 -4.44 -2.32 -3.81
C VAL A 58 -3.65 -1.38 -2.91
N THR A 59 -3.96 -1.40 -1.61
CA THR A 59 -3.14 -0.81 -0.55
C THR A 59 -2.88 -1.81 0.58
N SER A 60 -1.66 -1.85 1.11
CA SER A 60 -1.34 -2.53 2.38
C SER A 60 -1.10 -1.52 3.50
N TRP A 61 -1.44 -1.91 4.73
CA TRP A 61 -1.37 -1.06 5.91
C TRP A 61 -0.75 -1.81 7.08
N LEU A 62 0.45 -1.39 7.46
CA LEU A 62 1.20 -1.96 8.58
C LEU A 62 0.60 -1.49 9.92
N PRO A 63 0.53 -2.37 10.93
CA PRO A 63 0.05 -1.99 12.26
C PRO A 63 1.06 -1.08 12.98
N VAL A 64 0.54 -0.10 13.73
CA VAL A 64 1.29 0.69 14.70
C VAL A 64 0.83 0.27 16.09
N PHE A 65 1.77 -0.21 16.91
CA PHE A 65 1.47 -0.72 18.25
C PHE A 65 1.80 0.27 19.35
N ARG A 66 0.98 0.28 20.40
CA ARG A 66 1.28 0.84 21.72
C ARG A 66 0.83 -0.16 22.77
N ASP A 67 1.72 -0.52 23.69
CA ASP A 67 1.43 -1.48 24.77
C ASP A 67 0.85 -2.82 24.27
N GLY A 68 1.35 -3.32 23.13
CA GLY A 68 0.89 -4.57 22.51
C GLY A 68 -0.46 -4.50 21.81
N ARG A 69 -1.10 -3.31 21.74
CA ARG A 69 -2.35 -3.08 21.02
C ARG A 69 -2.12 -2.23 19.78
N VAL A 70 -2.82 -2.53 18.68
CA VAL A 70 -2.83 -1.68 17.50
C VAL A 70 -3.55 -0.37 17.83
N VAL A 71 -2.85 0.76 17.70
CA VAL A 71 -3.38 2.12 17.89
C VAL A 71 -3.46 2.91 16.60
N GLY A 72 -2.85 2.42 15.53
CA GLY A 72 -2.82 3.10 14.25
C GLY A 72 -2.32 2.22 13.13
N ARG A 73 -2.30 2.77 11.92
CA ARG A 73 -1.81 2.07 10.73
C ARG A 73 -1.02 3.00 9.81
N THR A 74 -0.01 2.43 9.16
CA THR A 74 0.84 3.14 8.20
C THR A 74 0.67 2.53 6.82
N LEU A 75 0.36 3.37 5.82
CA LEU A 75 0.34 2.97 4.42
C LEU A 75 1.72 2.45 4.02
N ASP A 76 1.73 1.35 3.29
CA ASP A 76 2.96 0.67 2.91
C ASP A 76 3.01 0.48 1.39
N VAL A 77 2.25 -0.48 0.86
CA VAL A 77 2.10 -0.67 -0.58
C VAL A 77 0.91 0.14 -1.06
N MET A 78 1.06 0.77 -2.23
CA MET A 78 -0.02 1.45 -2.94
C MET A 78 0.19 1.26 -4.45
N ARG A 79 -0.65 0.45 -5.10
CA ARG A 79 -0.48 0.09 -6.52
C ARG A 79 -1.79 0.18 -7.31
N ARG A 80 -1.75 0.86 -8.45
CA ARG A 80 -2.89 1.01 -9.38
C ARG A 80 -2.81 -0.08 -10.44
N GLY A 81 -3.96 -0.58 -10.89
CA GLY A 81 -4.02 -1.42 -12.09
C GLY A 81 -3.71 -0.66 -13.37
N ALA A 82 -3.54 -1.39 -14.47
CA ALA A 82 -3.15 -0.83 -15.77
C ALA A 82 -4.18 0.15 -16.37
N ASP A 83 -5.47 -0.05 -16.08
CA ASP A 83 -6.55 0.85 -16.49
C ASP A 83 -7.52 1.00 -15.30
N PRO A 84 -7.13 1.79 -14.29
CA PRO A 84 -7.86 1.86 -13.04
C PRO A 84 -9.02 2.84 -13.15
N MET A 85 -10.05 2.63 -12.31
CA MET A 85 -11.06 3.65 -12.03
C MET A 85 -10.39 4.99 -11.69
N PRO A 86 -10.83 6.11 -12.28
CA PRO A 86 -10.36 7.44 -11.90
C PRO A 86 -10.50 7.66 -10.38
N GLY A 87 -9.44 8.11 -9.73
CA GLY A 87 -9.44 8.35 -8.29
C GLY A 87 -9.34 7.10 -7.40
N VAL A 88 -8.93 5.94 -7.94
CA VAL A 88 -8.86 4.68 -7.18
C VAL A 88 -8.02 4.78 -5.90
N MET A 89 -6.97 5.62 -5.88
CA MET A 89 -6.10 5.75 -4.72
C MET A 89 -6.73 6.58 -3.63
N GLU A 90 -7.33 7.69 -4.01
CA GLU A 90 -8.11 8.56 -3.13
C GLU A 90 -9.27 7.76 -2.51
N PHE A 91 -9.95 6.95 -3.31
CA PHE A 91 -10.98 6.03 -2.85
C PHE A 91 -10.46 5.03 -1.82
N LEU A 92 -9.34 4.36 -2.10
CA LEU A 92 -8.73 3.38 -1.18
C LEU A 92 -8.27 4.03 0.13
N ILE A 93 -7.61 5.18 0.07
CA ILE A 93 -7.13 5.91 1.26
C ILE A 93 -8.31 6.39 2.11
N ALA A 94 -9.34 6.98 1.48
CA ALA A 94 -10.54 7.43 2.20
C ALA A 94 -11.29 6.25 2.84
N THR A 95 -11.40 5.13 2.13
CA THR A 95 -12.01 3.90 2.65
C THR A 95 -11.23 3.35 3.84
N ALA A 96 -9.90 3.31 3.75
CA ALA A 96 -9.03 2.89 4.85
C ALA A 96 -9.19 3.79 6.07
N ALA A 97 -9.11 5.11 5.87
CA ALA A 97 -9.26 6.08 6.96
C ALA A 97 -10.59 5.93 7.69
N ARG A 98 -11.69 5.76 6.94
CA ARG A 98 -13.02 5.53 7.52
C ARG A 98 -13.09 4.21 8.28
N ALA A 99 -12.64 3.11 7.68
CA ALA A 99 -12.68 1.79 8.32
C ALA A 99 -11.86 1.77 9.62
N PHE A 100 -10.66 2.36 9.61
CA PHE A 100 -9.79 2.41 10.78
C PHE A 100 -10.31 3.36 11.87
N GLN A 101 -10.99 4.43 11.49
CA GLN A 101 -11.72 5.26 12.44
C GLN A 101 -12.88 4.48 13.10
N GLU A 102 -13.65 3.72 12.32
CA GLU A 102 -14.73 2.86 12.83
C GLU A 102 -14.19 1.74 13.74
N GLU A 103 -12.97 1.25 13.50
CA GLU A 103 -12.22 0.34 14.38
C GLU A 103 -11.67 1.02 15.67
N GLY A 104 -11.77 2.35 15.78
CA GLY A 104 -11.30 3.13 16.93
C GLY A 104 -9.79 3.39 16.95
N LEU A 105 -9.12 3.32 15.79
CA LEU A 105 -7.70 3.64 15.69
C LEU A 105 -7.46 5.16 15.81
N GLU A 106 -6.41 5.53 16.52
CA GLU A 106 -6.09 6.92 16.85
C GLU A 106 -5.38 7.64 15.71
N THR A 107 -4.56 6.91 14.94
CA THR A 107 -3.67 7.51 13.94
C THR A 107 -3.65 6.74 12.63
N LEU A 108 -3.60 7.49 11.52
CA LEU A 108 -3.31 6.99 10.18
C LEU A 108 -2.09 7.73 9.63
N SER A 109 -1.08 7.00 9.18
CA SER A 109 0.09 7.56 8.50
C SER A 109 0.05 7.21 7.02
N LEU A 110 0.30 8.19 6.14
CA LEU A 110 0.42 7.98 4.69
C LEU A 110 1.86 7.65 4.26
N SER A 111 2.71 7.24 5.20
CA SER A 111 4.15 7.00 5.03
C SER A 111 4.98 8.25 4.74
N GLY A 112 6.30 8.10 4.75
CA GLY A 112 7.23 9.20 4.50
C GLY A 112 7.21 9.63 3.04
N THR A 113 7.06 10.94 2.80
CA THR A 113 7.31 11.54 1.50
C THR A 113 8.76 12.01 1.42
N PRO A 114 9.43 11.93 0.25
CA PRO A 114 10.74 12.54 0.06
C PRO A 114 10.68 14.01 0.47
N VAL A 115 11.65 14.46 1.28
CA VAL A 115 11.79 15.89 1.60
C VAL A 115 11.97 16.65 0.29
N ALA A 116 11.03 17.55 -0.03
CA ALA A 116 11.13 18.42 -1.19
C ALA A 116 12.46 19.20 -1.09
N GLY A 117 13.32 19.05 -2.09
CA GLY A 117 14.73 19.43 -2.02
C GLY A 117 14.94 20.84 -1.49
N VAL A 118 15.66 20.95 -0.36
CA VAL A 118 16.56 22.09 -0.17
C VAL A 118 17.56 21.99 -1.31
N GLY A 119 17.43 22.90 -2.28
CA GLY A 119 18.11 22.84 -3.57
C GLY A 119 19.59 22.50 -3.44
N ALA A 120 20.01 21.43 -4.11
CA ALA A 120 21.42 21.19 -4.36
C ALA A 120 21.92 22.27 -5.32
N MET A 121 22.41 23.35 -4.71
CA MET A 121 23.29 24.38 -5.23
C MET A 121 24.14 23.87 -6.39
N ARG A 122 23.99 24.50 -7.56
CA ARG A 122 24.93 24.32 -8.68
C ARG A 122 26.33 24.73 -8.17
N PRO A 123 27.37 23.91 -8.32
CA PRO A 123 28.72 24.39 -8.07
C PRO A 123 29.03 25.48 -9.09
N ALA A 124 29.41 26.66 -8.60
CA ALA A 124 30.11 27.64 -9.41
C ALA A 124 31.53 27.11 -9.65
N GLY A 125 31.93 27.01 -10.91
CA GLY A 125 33.24 26.54 -11.35
C GLY A 125 33.24 26.25 -12.82
#